data_AF-A0A2G2WMY6-F1
#
_entry.id   AF-A0A2G2WMY6-F1
#
_cell.length_a   1.000
_cell.length_b   1.000
_cell.length_c   1.000
_cell.angle_alpha   90.00
_cell.angle_beta   90.00
_cell.angle_gamma   90.00
#
_symmetry.space_group_name_H-M   'P 1'
#
loop_
_entity.id
_entity.type
_entity.pdbx_description
1 polymer ?
#
loop_
_entity_poly.entity_id
_entity_poly.type
_entity_poly.pdbx_seq_one_letter_code
_entity_poly.pdbx_strand_id
1 'polypeptide(L)'
;MVNEALRRVPNSDGDANIDKVNQIRDSLAVMGDNNTAFSLPQPHLHRTKLCDMKDVELDPDYVNQREQLKEVVASIIRPKIVQGKFLNGKEFVLFFEQILDALNQGEIPSTGSLVEVFNKGILERCLKLYTEQMANIVLPMQGESLQKAHGEQRDAAMEVFGEQHFGRRHARKSVDQLEAEIEQVYKDIRLANEYQSSKLCEAMYTRCEDKMDELQALRLPSMAKFNAGFLQCNQSFERECVGPSNSYYQQRMMKMLGKSKSLFIKEYNQRLLKWLVVFSLVMVVLGRFVIKFFLVELGAWILFVFLETYKRMFWSDESLYFNPVWNSFLATWETLVYNPILDLDRWAIPICVVAAIVVVNWRCYKRMRHGPRWSLPVYRNHKDRSN
;
A
#
# COMPACT_ATOMS: atom_id res chain seq x y z
N MET A 1 -24.21 -7.68 58.02
CA MET A 1 -24.64 -8.99 57.46
C MET A 1 -24.33 -9.12 55.96
N VAL A 2 -25.21 -8.82 54.99
CA VAL A 2 -24.95 -9.19 53.57
C VAL A 2 -23.70 -8.50 52.98
N ASN A 3 -23.64 -7.17 53.03
CA ASN A 3 -22.52 -6.34 52.54
C ASN A 3 -21.22 -6.47 53.36
N GLU A 4 -21.15 -7.48 54.22
CA GLU A 4 -20.10 -7.77 55.17
C GLU A 4 -19.60 -9.22 54.96
N ALA A 5 -20.53 -10.19 54.85
CA ALA A 5 -20.23 -11.55 54.40
C ALA A 5 -19.67 -11.60 52.97
N LEU A 6 -20.06 -10.66 52.11
CA LEU A 6 -19.53 -10.47 50.75
C LEU A 6 -18.21 -9.68 50.67
N ARG A 7 -17.65 -9.20 51.79
CA ARG A 7 -16.33 -8.52 51.76
C ARG A 7 -15.22 -9.54 51.54
N ARG A 8 -14.24 -9.20 50.69
CA ARG A 8 -13.00 -9.96 50.57
C ARG A 8 -12.33 -10.11 51.93
N VAL A 9 -11.82 -11.31 52.21
CA VAL A 9 -10.91 -11.58 53.33
C VAL A 9 -9.49 -11.20 52.89
N PRO A 10 -8.70 -10.49 53.71
CA PRO A 10 -7.30 -10.19 53.40
C PRO A 10 -6.49 -11.46 53.15
N ASN A 11 -5.67 -11.46 52.09
CA ASN A 11 -4.80 -12.58 51.74
C ASN A 11 -3.34 -12.12 51.71
N SER A 12 -2.79 -11.85 52.90
CA SER A 12 -1.41 -11.35 53.05
C SER A 12 -0.36 -12.33 52.55
N ASP A 13 -0.63 -13.62 52.70
CA ASP A 13 0.33 -14.71 52.54
C ASP A 13 0.16 -15.48 51.21
N GLY A 14 -0.81 -15.10 50.39
CA GLY A 14 -1.04 -15.69 49.06
C GLY A 14 -1.69 -17.07 49.04
N ASP A 15 -2.57 -17.38 50.00
CA ASP A 15 -3.29 -18.66 50.02
C ASP A 15 -4.33 -18.71 48.88
N ALA A 16 -4.11 -19.60 47.92
CA ALA A 16 -4.99 -19.85 46.79
C ALA A 16 -6.41 -20.30 47.18
N ASN A 17 -6.63 -20.74 48.42
CA ASN A 17 -7.97 -21.04 48.94
C ASN A 17 -8.72 -19.77 49.34
N ILE A 18 -8.03 -18.79 49.96
CA ILE A 18 -8.61 -17.48 50.26
C ILE A 18 -8.96 -16.75 48.96
N ASP A 19 -8.12 -16.86 47.92
CA ASP A 19 -8.42 -16.29 46.60
C ASP A 19 -9.66 -16.92 45.95
N LYS A 20 -9.84 -18.24 46.01
CA LYS A 20 -11.08 -18.91 45.55
C LYS A 20 -12.32 -18.42 46.31
N VAL A 21 -12.24 -18.30 47.64
CA VAL A 21 -13.35 -17.79 48.45
C VAL A 21 -13.66 -16.32 48.11
N ASN A 22 -12.63 -15.51 47.86
CA ASN A 22 -12.79 -14.13 47.41
C ASN A 22 -13.39 -14.05 46.00
N GLN A 23 -12.98 -14.90 45.05
CA GLN A 23 -13.57 -15.01 43.71
C GLN A 23 -15.08 -15.34 43.77
N ILE A 24 -15.50 -16.23 44.69
CA ILE A 24 -16.92 -16.52 44.93
C ILE A 24 -17.65 -15.29 45.48
N ARG A 25 -17.09 -14.59 46.47
CA ARG A 25 -17.68 -13.37 47.04
C ARG A 25 -17.82 -12.25 46.01
N ASP A 26 -16.77 -12.00 45.23
CA ASP A 26 -16.76 -11.01 44.16
C ASP A 26 -17.85 -11.33 43.12
N SER A 27 -17.96 -12.60 42.72
CA SER A 27 -19.00 -13.07 41.79
C SER A 27 -20.41 -12.81 42.32
N LEU A 28 -20.67 -13.14 43.59
CA LEU A 28 -21.96 -12.89 44.25
C LEU A 28 -22.25 -11.37 44.42
N ALA A 29 -21.22 -10.56 44.68
CA ALA A 29 -21.32 -9.10 44.75
C ALA A 29 -21.45 -8.42 43.36
N VAL A 30 -21.22 -9.16 42.28
CA VAL A 30 -21.39 -8.74 40.88
C VAL A 30 -22.73 -9.20 40.30
N MET A 31 -23.26 -10.35 40.72
CA MET A 31 -24.49 -10.95 40.16
C MET A 31 -25.79 -10.24 40.58
N GLY A 32 -25.79 -9.44 41.64
CA GLY A 32 -26.99 -8.72 42.10
C GLY A 32 -26.68 -7.38 42.76
N ASP A 33 -27.37 -6.32 42.32
CA ASP A 33 -27.29 -5.00 42.95
C ASP A 33 -28.09 -4.93 44.27
N ASN A 34 -29.10 -5.79 44.45
CA ASN A 34 -30.00 -5.85 45.61
C ASN A 34 -29.91 -7.21 46.33
N ASN A 35 -28.73 -7.56 46.84
CA ASN A 35 -28.53 -8.83 47.54
C ASN A 35 -29.20 -8.83 48.93
N THR A 36 -30.25 -9.64 49.10
CA THR A 36 -30.95 -9.88 50.38
C THR A 36 -30.54 -11.22 50.98
N ALA A 37 -30.50 -11.32 52.31
CA ALA A 37 -30.41 -12.59 53.03
C ALA A 37 -31.49 -12.65 54.12
N PHE A 38 -31.96 -13.85 54.42
CA PHE A 38 -32.98 -14.14 55.41
C PHE A 38 -32.60 -15.43 56.15
N SER A 39 -32.83 -15.50 57.46
CA SER A 39 -32.56 -16.67 58.29
C SER A 39 -33.85 -17.42 58.60
N LEU A 40 -33.77 -18.74 58.78
CA LEU A 40 -34.82 -19.54 59.40
C LEU A 40 -34.17 -20.42 60.49
N PRO A 41 -34.73 -20.50 61.71
CA PRO A 41 -34.26 -21.42 62.73
C PRO A 41 -34.63 -22.87 62.36
N GLN A 42 -34.19 -23.85 63.16
CA GLN A 42 -34.54 -25.25 62.89
C GLN A 42 -36.03 -25.50 63.21
N PRO A 43 -36.87 -25.92 62.23
CA PRO A 43 -38.32 -26.03 62.42
C PRO A 43 -38.76 -27.09 63.46
N HIS A 44 -38.05 -28.20 63.55
CA HIS A 44 -38.22 -29.23 64.59
C HIS A 44 -36.94 -30.08 64.67
N LEU A 45 -36.63 -30.63 65.85
CA LEU A 45 -35.68 -31.73 66.04
C LEU A 45 -35.85 -32.90 65.04
N HIS A 46 -37.08 -33.33 64.76
CA HIS A 46 -37.39 -34.51 63.92
C HIS A 46 -37.38 -34.20 62.41
N ARG A 47 -36.20 -33.87 61.88
CA ARG A 47 -35.99 -33.37 60.50
C ARG A 47 -36.58 -34.24 59.37
N THR A 48 -36.79 -35.53 59.58
CA THR A 48 -37.32 -36.47 58.58
C THR A 48 -38.84 -36.48 58.43
N LYS A 49 -39.59 -35.78 59.31
CA LYS A 49 -41.06 -35.75 59.30
C LYS A 49 -41.66 -34.35 59.08
N LEU A 50 -40.83 -33.37 58.70
CA LEU A 50 -41.22 -31.96 58.59
C LEU A 50 -42.36 -31.69 57.58
N CYS A 51 -42.58 -32.58 56.61
CA CYS A 51 -43.66 -32.46 55.64
C CYS A 51 -45.01 -33.03 56.14
N ASP A 52 -44.99 -33.88 57.17
CA ASP A 52 -46.17 -34.50 57.77
C ASP A 52 -46.72 -33.69 58.97
N MET A 53 -45.87 -32.84 59.55
CA MET A 53 -46.15 -31.99 60.70
C MET A 53 -47.01 -30.78 60.31
N LYS A 54 -47.92 -30.39 61.22
CA LYS A 54 -48.67 -29.14 61.13
C LYS A 54 -47.87 -28.01 61.79
N ASP A 55 -48.18 -26.75 61.44
CA ASP A 55 -47.52 -25.56 62.01
C ASP A 55 -47.56 -25.49 63.54
N VAL A 56 -48.55 -26.13 64.18
CA VAL A 56 -48.69 -26.23 65.66
C VAL A 56 -47.64 -27.18 66.29
N GLU A 57 -47.04 -28.05 65.49
CA GLU A 57 -45.98 -29.00 65.89
C GLU A 57 -44.56 -28.47 65.58
N LEU A 58 -44.47 -27.32 64.91
CA LEU A 58 -43.21 -26.65 64.57
C LEU A 58 -42.84 -25.59 65.61
N ASP A 59 -41.56 -25.21 65.61
CA ASP A 59 -41.07 -24.09 66.41
C ASP A 59 -41.81 -22.78 66.06
N PRO A 60 -42.41 -22.06 67.03
CA PRO A 60 -43.16 -20.83 66.76
C PRO A 60 -42.32 -19.73 66.09
N ASP A 61 -41.02 -19.61 66.42
CA ASP A 61 -40.14 -18.63 65.81
C ASP A 61 -39.77 -19.03 64.38
N TYR A 62 -39.72 -20.34 64.06
CA TYR A 62 -39.67 -20.81 62.67
C TYR A 62 -40.92 -20.40 61.90
N VAL A 63 -42.12 -20.64 62.43
CA VAL A 63 -43.38 -20.31 61.75
C VAL A 63 -43.48 -18.80 61.52
N ASN A 64 -43.19 -17.99 62.55
CA ASN A 64 -43.18 -16.52 62.44
C ASN A 64 -42.19 -16.02 61.38
N GLN A 65 -40.93 -16.51 61.38
CA GLN A 65 -39.94 -16.11 60.37
C GLN A 65 -40.28 -16.65 58.97
N ARG A 66 -40.94 -17.81 58.85
CA ARG A 66 -41.42 -18.35 57.58
C ARG A 66 -42.52 -17.48 56.97
N GLU A 67 -43.45 -16.94 57.76
CA GLU A 67 -44.45 -16.01 57.25
C GLU A 67 -43.83 -14.66 56.86
N GLN A 68 -42.92 -14.11 57.68
CA GLN A 68 -42.14 -12.91 57.32
C GLN A 68 -41.36 -13.09 56.01
N LEU A 69 -40.81 -14.28 55.75
CA LEU A 69 -40.14 -14.58 54.47
C LEU A 69 -41.11 -14.50 53.28
N LYS A 70 -42.37 -14.91 53.43
CA LYS A 70 -43.40 -14.77 52.37
C LYS A 70 -43.68 -13.29 52.10
N GLU A 71 -43.80 -12.47 53.14
CA GLU A 71 -44.00 -11.01 53.01
C GLU A 71 -42.81 -10.33 52.32
N VAL A 72 -41.59 -10.67 52.73
CA VAL A 72 -40.36 -10.18 52.09
C VAL A 72 -40.33 -10.58 50.60
N VAL A 73 -40.59 -11.85 50.29
CA VAL A 73 -40.65 -12.34 48.89
C VAL A 73 -41.72 -11.61 48.09
N ALA A 74 -42.93 -11.44 48.63
CA ALA A 74 -44.01 -10.69 47.98
C ALA A 74 -43.63 -9.22 47.70
N SER A 75 -42.86 -8.59 48.60
CA SER A 75 -42.41 -7.19 48.45
C SER A 75 -41.33 -6.98 47.37
N ILE A 76 -40.54 -8.03 47.05
CA ILE A 76 -39.41 -7.94 46.10
C ILE A 76 -39.70 -8.55 44.72
N ILE A 77 -40.77 -9.34 44.56
CA ILE A 77 -41.16 -9.93 43.28
C ILE A 77 -41.39 -8.83 42.23
N ARG A 78 -40.74 -8.99 41.08
CA ARG A 78 -40.92 -8.15 39.89
C ARG A 78 -40.98 -9.04 38.65
N PRO A 79 -41.74 -8.67 37.60
CA PRO A 79 -41.71 -9.38 36.32
C PRO A 79 -40.27 -9.53 35.79
N LYS A 80 -39.92 -10.74 35.33
CA LYS A 80 -38.59 -11.00 34.76
C LYS A 80 -38.48 -10.25 33.42
N ILE A 81 -37.42 -9.44 33.27
CA ILE A 81 -37.11 -8.74 32.03
C ILE A 81 -35.86 -9.36 31.40
N VAL A 82 -35.91 -9.64 30.10
CA VAL A 82 -34.80 -10.13 29.27
C VAL A 82 -34.83 -9.34 27.95
N GLN A 83 -33.69 -8.81 27.51
CA GLN A 83 -33.59 -8.00 26.27
C GLN A 83 -34.67 -6.90 26.15
N GLY A 84 -34.96 -6.21 27.27
CA GLY A 84 -35.97 -5.15 27.35
C GLY A 84 -37.44 -5.61 27.35
N LYS A 85 -37.72 -6.91 27.17
CA LYS A 85 -39.09 -7.46 27.15
C LYS A 85 -39.44 -8.16 28.46
N PHE A 86 -40.71 -8.08 28.86
CA PHE A 86 -41.26 -8.86 29.97
C PHE A 86 -41.42 -10.32 29.54
N LEU A 87 -40.80 -11.25 30.25
CA LEU A 87 -40.75 -12.66 29.89
C LEU A 87 -42.04 -13.37 30.31
N ASN A 88 -42.91 -13.68 29.35
CA ASN A 88 -44.10 -14.50 29.59
C ASN A 88 -43.79 -16.01 29.53
N GLY A 89 -44.76 -16.87 29.88
CA GLY A 89 -44.55 -18.32 29.96
C GLY A 89 -44.07 -18.99 28.65
N LYS A 90 -44.52 -18.51 27.48
CA LYS A 90 -44.06 -19.02 26.17
C LYS A 90 -42.64 -18.53 25.87
N GLU A 91 -42.34 -17.27 26.17
CA GLU A 91 -41.00 -16.70 25.97
C GLU A 91 -39.98 -17.32 26.93
N PHE A 92 -40.38 -17.67 28.15
CA PHE A 92 -39.56 -18.41 29.10
C PHE A 92 -39.18 -19.80 28.56
N VAL A 93 -40.13 -20.55 27.98
CA VAL A 93 -39.84 -21.85 27.35
C VAL A 93 -38.86 -21.68 26.18
N LEU A 94 -39.13 -20.76 25.25
CA LEU A 94 -38.25 -20.49 24.11
C LEU A 94 -36.84 -20.04 24.53
N PHE A 95 -36.73 -19.23 25.58
CA PHE A 95 -35.45 -18.79 26.14
C PHE A 95 -34.72 -19.94 26.87
N PHE A 96 -35.46 -20.84 27.51
CA PHE A 96 -34.90 -22.03 28.17
C PHE A 96 -34.41 -23.07 27.15
N GLU A 97 -35.14 -23.27 26.06
CA GLU A 97 -34.70 -24.08 24.91
C GLU A 97 -33.40 -23.54 24.31
N GLN A 98 -33.31 -22.22 24.06
CA GLN A 98 -32.08 -21.56 23.58
C GLN A 98 -30.89 -21.74 24.54
N ILE A 99 -31.13 -21.69 25.87
CA ILE A 99 -30.09 -21.97 26.86
C ILE A 99 -29.68 -23.45 26.83
N LEU A 100 -30.64 -24.38 26.75
CA LEU A 100 -30.35 -25.81 26.66
C LEU A 100 -29.53 -26.15 25.41
N ASP A 101 -29.88 -25.60 24.25
CA ASP A 101 -29.11 -25.81 23.01
C ASP A 101 -27.68 -25.26 23.13
N ALA A 102 -27.50 -24.09 23.73
CA ALA A 102 -26.17 -23.52 23.98
C ALA A 102 -25.35 -24.36 24.99
N LEU A 103 -25.99 -24.90 26.03
CA LEU A 103 -25.35 -25.79 27.01
C LEU A 103 -25.02 -27.17 26.43
N ASN A 104 -25.85 -27.70 25.52
CA ASN A 104 -25.61 -28.96 24.83
C ASN A 104 -24.52 -28.86 23.77
N GLN A 105 -24.25 -27.66 23.24
CA GLN A 105 -23.19 -27.40 22.24
C GLN A 105 -21.88 -26.85 22.84
N GLY A 106 -21.86 -26.46 24.12
CA GLY A 106 -20.69 -25.85 24.76
C GLY A 106 -20.39 -26.41 26.15
N GLU A 107 -19.22 -27.02 26.32
CA GLU A 107 -18.72 -27.45 27.63
C GLU A 107 -18.69 -26.27 28.62
N ILE A 108 -19.43 -26.36 29.74
CA ILE A 108 -19.31 -25.38 30.83
C ILE A 108 -17.96 -25.60 31.51
N PRO A 109 -17.00 -24.65 31.47
CA PRO A 109 -15.76 -24.80 32.22
C PRO A 109 -16.09 -24.64 33.71
N SER A 110 -15.83 -25.67 34.52
CA SER A 110 -16.19 -25.73 35.95
C SER A 110 -15.50 -24.69 36.85
N THR A 111 -14.66 -23.84 36.26
CA THR A 111 -13.88 -22.75 36.89
C THR A 111 -14.08 -21.39 36.22
N GLY A 112 -14.82 -21.31 35.12
CA GLY A 112 -15.03 -20.08 34.34
C GLY A 112 -16.19 -19.23 34.85
N SER A 113 -16.18 -17.92 34.57
CA SER A 113 -17.33 -17.06 34.87
C SER A 113 -18.44 -17.33 33.84
N LEU A 114 -19.67 -17.60 34.30
CA LEU A 114 -20.80 -17.92 33.41
C LEU A 114 -21.05 -16.83 32.35
N VAL A 115 -20.81 -15.56 32.72
CA VAL A 115 -20.92 -14.40 31.83
C VAL A 115 -19.88 -14.44 30.70
N GLU A 116 -18.68 -14.95 30.97
CA GLU A 116 -17.58 -15.04 30.02
C GLU A 116 -17.87 -16.09 28.94
N VAL A 117 -18.46 -17.23 29.32
CA VAL A 117 -18.92 -18.29 28.40
C VAL A 117 -20.00 -17.76 27.46
N PHE A 118 -21.03 -17.09 27.99
CA PHE A 118 -22.11 -16.52 27.16
C PHE A 118 -21.64 -15.36 26.26
N ASN A 119 -20.71 -14.51 26.74
CA ASN A 119 -20.20 -13.39 25.95
C ASN A 119 -19.24 -13.84 24.83
N LYS A 120 -18.54 -14.98 24.98
CA LYS A 120 -17.56 -15.47 23.99
C LYS A 120 -18.16 -15.62 22.58
N GLY A 121 -19.30 -16.30 22.45
CA GLY A 121 -19.96 -16.51 21.15
C GLY A 121 -20.55 -15.23 20.53
N ILE A 122 -20.69 -14.15 21.32
CA ILE A 122 -21.08 -12.82 20.86
C ILE A 122 -19.83 -12.07 20.38
N LEU A 123 -18.73 -12.16 21.13
CA LEU A 123 -17.43 -11.57 20.80
C LEU A 123 -16.92 -12.11 19.45
N GLU A 124 -16.89 -13.43 19.28
CA GLU A 124 -16.50 -14.09 18.01
C GLU A 124 -17.35 -13.62 16.82
N ARG A 125 -18.65 -13.37 17.04
CA ARG A 125 -19.58 -12.86 16.02
C ARG A 125 -19.29 -11.39 15.67
N CYS A 126 -19.04 -10.54 16.66
CA CYS A 126 -18.71 -9.13 16.45
C CYS A 126 -17.33 -8.96 15.78
N LEU A 127 -16.32 -9.74 16.21
CA LEU A 127 -15.00 -9.78 15.58
C LEU A 127 -15.10 -10.25 14.11
N LYS A 128 -15.92 -11.27 13.84
CA LYS A 128 -16.20 -11.72 12.47
C LYS A 128 -16.86 -10.62 11.63
N LEU A 129 -17.88 -9.93 12.16
CA LEU A 129 -18.56 -8.82 11.49
C LEU A 129 -17.59 -7.69 11.12
N TYR A 130 -16.74 -7.27 12.06
CA TYR A 130 -15.67 -6.30 11.81
C TYR A 130 -14.69 -6.79 10.72
N THR A 131 -14.29 -8.06 10.79
CA THR A 131 -13.35 -8.66 9.82
C THR A 131 -13.94 -8.73 8.41
N GLU A 132 -15.20 -9.14 8.27
CA GLU A 132 -15.91 -9.18 6.98
C GLU A 132 -16.14 -7.78 6.41
N GLN A 133 -16.49 -6.79 7.25
CA GLN A 133 -16.60 -5.39 6.84
C GLN A 133 -15.27 -4.82 6.35
N MET A 134 -14.18 -5.00 7.11
CA MET A 134 -12.84 -4.53 6.73
C MET A 134 -12.29 -5.25 5.50
N ALA A 135 -12.63 -6.52 5.27
CA ALA A 135 -12.23 -7.27 4.08
C ALA A 135 -12.84 -6.76 2.77
N ASN A 136 -13.93 -5.99 2.83
CA ASN A 136 -14.51 -5.32 1.66
C ASN A 136 -13.76 -4.03 1.25
N ILE A 137 -12.78 -3.58 2.05
CA ILE A 137 -12.00 -2.37 1.78
C ILE A 137 -10.87 -2.68 0.79
N VAL A 138 -10.83 -1.95 -0.33
CA VAL A 138 -9.78 -2.11 -1.35
C VAL A 138 -8.46 -1.48 -0.87
N LEU A 139 -7.41 -2.31 -0.78
CA LEU A 139 -6.04 -1.89 -0.49
C LEU A 139 -5.19 -1.83 -1.78
N PRO A 140 -4.16 -0.97 -1.86
CA PRO A 140 -3.69 -0.05 -0.81
C PRO A 140 -4.43 1.29 -0.77
N MET A 141 -4.51 1.88 0.42
CA MET A 141 -5.15 3.18 0.68
C MET A 141 -4.34 4.04 1.66
N GLN A 142 -4.64 5.34 1.73
CA GLN A 142 -3.97 6.26 2.67
C GLN A 142 -4.27 5.92 4.13
N GLY A 143 -3.30 6.14 5.01
CA GLY A 143 -3.38 5.78 6.43
C GLY A 143 -4.55 6.45 7.16
N GLU A 144 -4.83 7.74 6.89
CA GLU A 144 -5.96 8.46 7.48
C GLU A 144 -7.31 7.85 7.06
N SER A 145 -7.45 7.47 5.78
CA SER A 145 -8.65 6.83 5.26
C SER A 145 -8.87 5.44 5.84
N LEU A 146 -7.79 4.66 6.02
CA LEU A 146 -7.84 3.35 6.66
C LEU A 146 -8.19 3.47 8.16
N GLN A 147 -7.58 4.42 8.87
CA GLN A 147 -7.86 4.68 10.29
C GLN A 147 -9.30 5.13 10.51
N LYS A 148 -9.85 5.96 9.60
CA LYS A 148 -11.26 6.35 9.62
C LYS A 148 -12.18 5.14 9.42
N ALA A 149 -11.94 4.33 8.38
CA ALA A 149 -12.76 3.15 8.09
C ALA A 149 -12.72 2.12 9.24
N HIS A 150 -11.55 1.88 9.83
CA HIS A 150 -11.38 1.09 11.05
C HIS A 150 -12.26 1.62 12.19
N GLY A 151 -12.24 2.93 12.45
CA GLY A 151 -13.10 3.55 13.47
C GLY A 151 -14.59 3.31 13.22
N GLU A 152 -15.05 3.54 11.98
CA GLU A 152 -16.45 3.32 11.58
C GLU A 152 -16.89 1.85 11.75
N GLN A 153 -16.06 0.86 11.38
CA GLN A 153 -16.41 -0.56 11.54
C GLN A 153 -16.25 -1.06 12.98
N ARG A 154 -15.26 -0.55 13.74
CA ARG A 154 -15.08 -0.83 15.17
C ARG A 154 -16.30 -0.36 15.96
N ASP A 155 -16.74 0.87 15.72
CA ASP A 155 -17.84 1.48 16.49
C ASP A 155 -19.16 0.74 16.21
N ALA A 156 -19.41 0.34 14.95
CA ALA A 156 -20.54 -0.52 14.59
C ALA A 156 -20.47 -1.91 15.26
N ALA A 157 -19.29 -2.56 15.29
CA ALA A 157 -19.12 -3.85 15.96
C ALA A 157 -19.30 -3.74 17.49
N MET A 158 -18.88 -2.63 18.09
CA MET A 158 -19.03 -2.34 19.52
C MET A 158 -20.48 -2.01 19.91
N GLU A 159 -21.23 -1.32 19.05
CA GLU A 159 -22.67 -1.08 19.22
C GLU A 159 -23.44 -2.41 19.24
N VAL A 160 -23.22 -3.27 18.24
CA VAL A 160 -23.82 -4.62 18.16
C VAL A 160 -23.45 -5.49 19.37
N PHE A 161 -22.23 -5.37 19.89
CA PHE A 161 -21.82 -6.06 21.12
C PHE A 161 -22.55 -5.51 22.36
N GLY A 162 -22.70 -4.19 22.46
CA GLY A 162 -23.39 -3.51 23.56
C GLY A 162 -24.87 -3.87 23.69
N GLU A 163 -25.57 -4.12 22.58
CA GLU A 163 -26.95 -4.61 22.60
C GLU A 163 -27.08 -6.06 23.09
N GLN A 164 -26.10 -6.92 22.76
CA GLN A 164 -26.23 -8.38 22.92
C GLN A 164 -25.55 -8.92 24.19
N HIS A 165 -24.54 -8.25 24.75
CA HIS A 165 -23.71 -8.79 25.83
C HIS A 165 -24.47 -9.01 27.16
N PHE A 166 -24.03 -10.00 27.93
CA PHE A 166 -24.57 -10.29 29.27
C PHE A 166 -23.72 -9.67 30.40
N GLY A 167 -24.39 -9.33 31.51
CA GLY A 167 -23.77 -9.02 32.80
C GLY A 167 -23.02 -7.69 32.91
N ARG A 168 -23.74 -6.56 33.02
CA ARG A 168 -23.23 -5.17 33.04
C ARG A 168 -21.86 -4.90 33.70
N ARG A 169 -21.56 -5.49 34.88
CA ARG A 169 -20.26 -5.27 35.58
C ARG A 169 -19.12 -6.16 35.08
N HIS A 170 -19.41 -7.31 34.49
CA HIS A 170 -18.42 -8.23 33.90
C HIS A 170 -18.25 -8.02 32.39
N ALA A 171 -19.28 -7.49 31.72
CA ALA A 171 -19.26 -7.11 30.31
C ALA A 171 -18.05 -6.23 29.97
N ARG A 172 -17.59 -5.37 30.90
CA ARG A 172 -16.36 -4.58 30.71
C ARG A 172 -15.15 -5.44 30.35
N LYS A 173 -14.91 -6.58 31.01
CA LYS A 173 -13.79 -7.48 30.65
C LYS A 173 -13.94 -8.01 29.22
N SER A 174 -15.17 -8.32 28.79
CA SER A 174 -15.46 -8.80 27.43
C SER A 174 -15.38 -7.67 26.38
N VAL A 175 -15.69 -6.43 26.75
CA VAL A 175 -15.48 -5.22 25.93
C VAL A 175 -14.00 -4.95 25.75
N ASP A 176 -13.24 -4.91 26.86
CA ASP A 176 -11.78 -4.72 26.86
C ASP A 176 -11.10 -5.83 26.01
N GLN A 177 -11.62 -7.06 26.03
CA GLN A 177 -11.16 -8.17 25.18
C GLN A 177 -11.53 -7.98 23.70
N LEU A 178 -12.77 -7.61 23.37
CA LEU A 178 -13.20 -7.37 21.98
C LEU A 178 -12.38 -6.24 21.35
N GLU A 179 -12.11 -5.15 22.08
CA GLU A 179 -11.27 -4.06 21.61
C GLU A 179 -9.83 -4.52 21.36
N ALA A 180 -9.27 -5.35 22.24
CA ALA A 180 -7.93 -5.93 22.06
C ALA A 180 -7.83 -6.87 20.84
N GLU A 181 -8.87 -7.68 20.57
CA GLU A 181 -8.90 -8.58 19.41
C GLU A 181 -9.14 -7.81 18.09
N ILE A 182 -9.99 -6.77 18.09
CA ILE A 182 -10.16 -5.85 16.94
C ILE A 182 -8.85 -5.11 16.63
N GLU A 183 -8.17 -4.58 17.65
CA GLU A 183 -6.87 -3.91 17.50
C GLU A 183 -5.75 -4.88 17.13
N GLN A 184 -5.89 -6.19 17.36
CA GLN A 184 -4.97 -7.20 16.83
C GLN A 184 -5.19 -7.38 15.32
N VAL A 185 -6.43 -7.62 14.89
CA VAL A 185 -6.79 -7.75 13.46
C VAL A 185 -6.47 -6.47 12.68
N TYR A 186 -6.62 -5.29 13.29
CA TYR A 186 -6.28 -4.02 12.65
C TYR A 186 -4.78 -3.88 12.32
N LYS A 187 -3.87 -4.36 13.18
CA LYS A 187 -2.43 -4.34 12.90
C LYS A 187 -2.09 -5.18 11.68
N ASP A 188 -2.69 -6.35 11.53
CA ASP A 188 -2.48 -7.24 10.39
C ASP A 188 -2.99 -6.62 9.08
N ILE A 189 -4.15 -5.96 9.12
CA ILE A 189 -4.68 -5.17 7.99
C ILE A 189 -3.76 -4.00 7.64
N ARG A 190 -3.20 -3.30 8.64
CA ARG A 190 -2.27 -2.19 8.42
C ARG A 190 -0.97 -2.67 7.79
N LEU A 191 -0.41 -3.77 8.28
CA LEU A 191 0.76 -4.44 7.68
C LEU A 191 0.48 -4.88 6.23
N ALA A 192 -0.71 -5.41 5.94
CA ALA A 192 -1.12 -5.74 4.57
C ALA A 192 -1.20 -4.49 3.68
N ASN A 193 -1.74 -3.38 4.17
CA ASN A 193 -1.80 -2.10 3.45
C ASN A 193 -0.40 -1.53 3.18
N GLU A 194 0.48 -1.53 4.18
CA GLU A 194 1.89 -1.12 4.07
C GLU A 194 2.63 -2.00 3.04
N TYR A 195 2.41 -3.32 3.04
CA TYR A 195 3.00 -4.24 2.07
C TYR A 195 2.51 -3.99 0.64
N GLN A 196 1.20 -3.89 0.40
CA GLN A 196 0.67 -3.67 -0.96
C GLN A 196 1.04 -2.27 -1.48
N SER A 197 1.04 -1.24 -0.64
CA SER A 197 1.51 0.11 -1.00
C SER A 197 2.97 0.09 -1.40
N SER A 198 3.82 -0.57 -0.60
CA SER A 198 5.25 -0.72 -0.91
C SER A 198 5.48 -1.45 -2.24
N LYS A 199 4.81 -2.59 -2.44
CA LYS A 199 4.91 -3.42 -3.66
C LYS A 199 4.47 -2.66 -4.91
N LEU A 200 3.39 -1.87 -4.83
CA LEU A 200 2.89 -1.07 -5.94
C LEU A 200 3.86 0.07 -6.28
N CYS A 201 4.28 0.85 -5.27
CA CYS A 201 5.20 1.97 -5.48
C CYS A 201 6.60 1.51 -5.92
N GLU A 202 7.06 0.33 -5.48
CA GLU A 202 8.30 -0.29 -5.95
C GLU A 202 8.21 -0.73 -7.42
N ALA A 203 7.11 -1.37 -7.83
CA ALA A 203 6.90 -1.74 -9.24
C ALA A 203 6.88 -0.51 -10.16
N MET A 204 6.29 0.61 -9.71
CA MET A 204 6.34 1.88 -10.44
C MET A 204 7.73 2.53 -10.41
N TYR A 205 8.47 2.42 -9.31
CA TYR A 205 9.86 2.88 -9.22
C TYR A 205 10.75 2.14 -10.23
N THR A 206 10.75 0.80 -10.23
CA THR A 206 11.56 -0.01 -11.17
C THR A 206 11.16 0.25 -12.62
N ARG A 207 9.86 0.30 -12.94
CA ARG A 207 9.38 0.63 -14.30
C ARG A 207 9.85 2.00 -14.78
N CYS A 208 10.01 2.98 -13.89
CA CYS A 208 10.61 4.27 -14.24
C CYS A 208 12.13 4.16 -14.39
N GLU A 209 12.82 3.45 -13.49
CA GLU A 209 14.27 3.20 -13.56
C GLU A 209 14.67 2.54 -14.89
N ASP A 210 14.00 1.43 -15.25
CA ASP A 210 14.14 0.74 -16.55
C ASP A 210 13.96 1.70 -17.74
N LYS A 211 12.94 2.56 -17.68
CA LYS A 211 12.63 3.52 -18.76
C LYS A 211 13.67 4.62 -18.88
N MET A 212 14.25 5.07 -17.77
CA MET A 212 15.33 6.05 -17.78
C MET A 212 16.62 5.45 -18.34
N ASP A 213 16.93 4.19 -18.02
CA ASP A 213 18.11 3.49 -18.53
C ASP A 213 17.99 3.16 -20.02
N GLU A 214 16.79 2.78 -20.50
CA GLU A 214 16.49 2.66 -21.95
C GLU A 214 16.79 3.99 -22.69
N LEU A 215 16.41 5.12 -22.10
CA LEU A 215 16.64 6.46 -22.67
C LEU A 215 18.12 6.89 -22.64
N GLN A 216 18.92 6.40 -21.68
CA GLN A 216 20.39 6.59 -21.66
C GLN A 216 21.11 5.69 -22.68
N ALA A 217 20.56 4.51 -22.98
CA ALA A 217 21.12 3.52 -23.89
C ALA A 217 20.96 3.87 -25.39
N LEU A 218 20.17 4.89 -25.73
CA LEU A 218 19.94 5.33 -27.12
C LEU A 218 21.25 5.72 -27.83
N ARG A 219 21.34 5.37 -29.12
CA ARG A 219 22.54 5.62 -29.95
C ARG A 219 22.70 7.10 -30.28
N LEU A 220 21.63 7.73 -30.73
CA LEU A 220 21.46 9.18 -30.70
C LEU A 220 20.65 9.56 -29.43
N PRO A 221 21.31 10.01 -28.35
CA PRO A 221 20.61 10.59 -27.19
C PRO A 221 19.86 11.88 -27.55
N SER A 222 18.77 12.16 -26.83
CA SER A 222 17.94 13.37 -27.01
C SER A 222 17.53 13.96 -25.66
N MET A 223 17.86 15.23 -25.41
CA MET A 223 17.40 15.92 -24.20
C MET A 223 15.87 16.06 -24.17
N ALA A 224 15.24 16.27 -25.34
CA ALA A 224 13.78 16.30 -25.48
C ALA A 224 13.10 14.97 -25.09
N LYS A 225 13.53 13.82 -25.64
CA LYS A 225 12.97 12.50 -25.31
C LYS A 225 13.21 12.14 -23.83
N PHE A 226 14.40 12.46 -23.30
CA PHE A 226 14.74 12.24 -21.90
C PHE A 226 13.85 13.07 -20.95
N ASN A 227 13.69 14.37 -21.21
CA ASN A 227 12.81 15.24 -20.40
C ASN A 227 11.33 14.85 -20.49
N ALA A 228 10.86 14.39 -21.66
CA ALA A 228 9.49 13.87 -21.81
C ALA A 228 9.27 12.60 -20.99
N GLY A 229 10.20 11.63 -21.05
CA GLY A 229 10.18 10.43 -20.21
C GLY A 229 10.23 10.74 -18.72
N PHE A 230 11.13 11.64 -18.29
CA PHE A 230 11.23 12.12 -16.92
C PHE A 230 9.89 12.69 -16.41
N LEU A 231 9.26 13.57 -17.20
CA LEU A 231 7.98 14.19 -16.83
C LEU A 231 6.84 13.16 -16.77
N GLN A 232 6.81 12.22 -17.72
CA GLN A 232 5.85 11.12 -17.73
C GLN A 232 6.01 10.24 -16.49
N CYS A 233 7.23 9.82 -16.15
CA CYS A 233 7.53 9.00 -14.97
C CYS A 233 7.10 9.68 -13.65
N ASN A 234 7.35 10.98 -13.50
CA ASN A 234 6.90 11.73 -12.32
C ASN A 234 5.37 11.79 -12.24
N GLN A 235 4.69 12.09 -13.36
CA GLN A 235 3.21 12.17 -13.39
C GLN A 235 2.51 10.82 -13.22
N SER A 236 3.08 9.70 -13.71
CA SER A 236 2.55 8.36 -13.43
C SER A 236 2.77 7.98 -11.97
N PHE A 237 3.96 8.26 -11.42
CA PHE A 237 4.26 7.96 -10.02
C PHE A 237 3.32 8.69 -9.05
N GLU A 238 3.12 10.01 -9.22
CA GLU A 238 2.23 10.83 -8.39
C GLU A 238 0.75 10.40 -8.45
N ARG A 239 0.32 9.75 -9.53
CA ARG A 239 -1.07 9.29 -9.72
C ARG A 239 -1.30 7.86 -9.28
N GLU A 240 -0.32 6.98 -9.47
CA GLU A 240 -0.48 5.53 -9.29
C GLU A 240 0.06 5.06 -7.93
N CYS A 241 1.11 5.68 -7.36
CA CYS A 241 1.64 5.30 -6.05
C CYS A 241 0.74 5.80 -4.90
N VAL A 242 -0.05 4.90 -4.33
CA VAL A 242 -1.01 5.19 -3.25
C VAL A 242 -0.64 4.43 -1.96
N GLY A 243 -0.90 5.05 -0.81
CA GLY A 243 -0.78 4.46 0.52
C GLY A 243 0.40 4.98 1.34
N PRO A 244 0.65 4.40 2.53
CA PRO A 244 1.62 4.93 3.50
C PRO A 244 3.06 4.98 2.98
N SER A 245 3.44 4.10 2.05
CA SER A 245 4.81 4.02 1.53
C SER A 245 5.15 5.10 0.50
N ASN A 246 4.18 5.91 0.06
CA ASN A 246 4.38 6.91 -0.99
C ASN A 246 5.50 7.91 -0.64
N SER A 247 5.47 8.54 0.54
CA SER A 247 6.45 9.56 0.94
C SER A 247 7.91 9.06 0.88
N TYR A 248 8.15 7.81 1.26
CA TYR A 248 9.45 7.15 1.15
C TYR A 248 9.86 6.91 -0.32
N TYR A 249 8.96 6.33 -1.13
CA TYR A 249 9.25 6.06 -2.53
C TYR A 249 9.35 7.34 -3.38
N GLN A 250 8.64 8.42 -3.03
CA GLN A 250 8.74 9.73 -3.68
C GLN A 250 10.13 10.35 -3.47
N GLN A 251 10.68 10.28 -2.25
CA GLN A 251 12.06 10.72 -1.98
C GLN A 251 13.10 9.86 -2.73
N ARG A 252 12.91 8.53 -2.75
CA ARG A 252 13.76 7.58 -3.50
C ARG A 252 13.72 7.86 -5.01
N MET A 253 12.53 8.08 -5.56
CA MET A 253 12.27 8.42 -6.97
C MET A 253 12.96 9.74 -7.35
N MET A 254 12.74 10.82 -6.60
CA MET A 254 13.35 12.13 -6.88
C MET A 254 14.88 12.07 -6.85
N LYS A 255 15.46 11.26 -5.95
CA LYS A 255 16.91 11.01 -5.90
C LYS A 255 17.43 10.22 -7.09
N MET A 256 16.71 9.17 -7.54
CA MET A 256 17.05 8.40 -8.74
C MET A 256 16.96 9.27 -9.99
N LEU A 257 15.83 9.96 -10.20
CA LEU A 257 15.59 10.84 -11.35
C LEU A 257 16.63 11.98 -11.41
N GLY A 258 16.99 12.58 -10.27
CA GLY A 258 18.06 13.59 -10.20
C GLY A 258 19.43 13.05 -10.62
N LYS A 259 19.81 11.85 -10.14
CA LYS A 259 21.07 11.17 -10.51
C LYS A 259 21.09 10.76 -11.99
N SER A 260 19.98 10.20 -12.49
CA SER A 260 19.81 9.82 -13.89
C SER A 260 19.95 11.03 -14.81
N LYS A 261 19.34 12.16 -14.44
CA LYS A 261 19.43 13.42 -15.20
C LYS A 261 20.83 14.00 -15.26
N SER A 262 21.58 14.04 -14.15
CA SER A 262 22.95 14.57 -14.15
C SER A 262 23.92 13.67 -14.92
N LEU A 263 23.77 12.35 -14.81
CA LEU A 263 24.54 11.37 -15.59
C LEU A 263 24.24 11.50 -17.09
N PHE A 264 22.96 11.54 -17.47
CA PHE A 264 22.55 11.72 -18.87
C PHE A 264 23.09 13.02 -19.47
N ILE A 265 22.99 14.17 -18.77
CA ILE A 265 23.51 15.45 -19.27
C ILE A 265 25.03 15.37 -19.50
N LYS A 266 25.78 14.72 -18.59
CA LYS A 266 27.22 14.56 -18.73
C LYS A 266 27.59 13.67 -19.92
N GLU A 267 26.98 12.49 -20.03
CA GLU A 267 27.21 11.60 -21.17
C GLU A 267 26.76 12.20 -22.50
N TYR A 268 25.61 12.86 -22.53
CA TYR A 268 25.06 13.52 -23.71
C TYR A 268 26.07 14.52 -24.28
N ASN A 269 26.54 15.47 -23.47
CA ASN A 269 27.50 16.47 -23.90
C ASN A 269 28.87 15.86 -24.29
N GLN A 270 29.37 14.85 -23.56
CA GLN A 270 30.61 14.17 -23.91
C GLN A 270 30.50 13.35 -25.21
N ARG A 271 29.39 12.67 -25.46
CA ARG A 271 29.11 11.96 -26.73
C ARG A 271 28.97 12.97 -27.88
N LEU A 272 28.21 14.05 -27.67
CA LEU A 272 27.97 15.10 -28.67
C LEU A 272 29.26 15.82 -29.09
N LEU A 273 30.08 16.27 -28.14
CA LEU A 273 31.33 16.98 -28.45
C LEU A 273 32.30 16.08 -29.25
N LYS A 274 32.36 14.77 -28.95
CA LYS A 274 33.11 13.81 -29.78
C LYS A 274 32.55 13.72 -31.21
N TRP A 275 31.24 13.61 -31.38
CA TRP A 275 30.60 13.58 -32.70
C TRP A 275 30.82 14.88 -33.51
N LEU A 276 30.75 16.06 -32.88
CA LEU A 276 30.99 17.35 -33.52
C LEU A 276 32.45 17.52 -33.98
N VAL A 277 33.42 17.03 -33.21
CA VAL A 277 34.84 17.03 -33.60
C VAL A 277 35.09 16.08 -34.78
N VAL A 278 34.49 14.88 -34.79
CA VAL A 278 34.55 13.97 -35.94
C VAL A 278 33.85 14.58 -37.17
N PHE A 279 32.68 15.21 -36.99
CA PHE A 279 31.93 15.85 -38.06
C PHE A 279 32.69 17.01 -38.71
N SER A 280 33.33 17.89 -37.93
CA SER A 280 34.13 19.00 -38.47
C SER A 280 35.34 18.50 -39.29
N LEU A 281 36.05 17.46 -38.84
CA LEU A 281 37.11 16.82 -39.61
C LEU A 281 36.60 16.19 -40.93
N VAL A 282 35.45 15.50 -40.90
CA VAL A 282 34.81 14.96 -42.12
C VAL A 282 34.41 16.10 -43.07
N MET A 283 33.90 17.23 -42.55
CA MET A 283 33.52 18.39 -43.35
C MET A 283 34.72 19.11 -44.00
N VAL A 284 35.90 19.14 -43.36
CA VAL A 284 37.15 19.59 -44.00
C VAL A 284 37.46 18.72 -45.23
N VAL A 285 37.39 17.39 -45.09
CA VAL A 285 37.66 16.45 -46.19
C VAL A 285 36.63 16.60 -47.32
N LEU A 286 35.33 16.69 -47.00
CA LEU A 286 34.27 16.87 -47.99
C LEU A 286 34.36 18.24 -48.70
N GLY A 287 34.61 19.32 -47.96
CA GLY A 287 34.79 20.66 -48.49
C GLY A 287 35.93 20.73 -49.49
N ARG A 288 37.08 20.13 -49.16
CA ARG A 288 38.30 20.12 -49.99
C ARG A 288 38.22 19.19 -51.20
N PHE A 289 37.74 17.95 -51.02
CA PHE A 289 37.84 16.90 -52.05
C PHE A 289 36.54 16.64 -52.85
N VAL A 290 35.36 17.00 -52.32
CA VAL A 290 34.07 16.74 -52.98
C VAL A 290 33.43 18.01 -53.49
N ILE A 291 33.29 19.02 -52.62
CA ILE A 291 32.58 20.28 -52.94
C ILE A 291 33.53 21.30 -53.60
N LYS A 292 34.83 21.26 -53.26
CA LYS A 292 35.88 22.21 -53.69
C LYS A 292 35.55 23.67 -53.37
N PHE A 293 34.94 23.92 -52.22
CA PHE A 293 34.45 25.25 -51.83
C PHE A 293 35.15 25.76 -50.56
N PHE A 294 36.05 26.72 -50.75
CA PHE A 294 37.00 27.18 -49.72
C PHE A 294 36.31 27.68 -48.43
N LEU A 295 35.16 28.34 -48.52
CA LEU A 295 34.45 28.85 -47.33
C LEU A 295 33.92 27.72 -46.42
N VAL A 296 33.61 26.54 -46.97
CA VAL A 296 33.23 25.36 -46.17
C VAL A 296 34.46 24.71 -45.52
N GLU A 297 35.61 24.68 -46.20
CA GLU A 297 36.88 24.24 -45.57
C GLU A 297 37.28 25.19 -44.44
N LEU A 298 37.24 26.52 -44.67
CA LEU A 298 37.53 27.54 -43.66
C LEU A 298 36.59 27.45 -42.44
N GLY A 299 35.27 27.35 -42.68
CA GLY A 299 34.28 27.24 -41.61
C GLY A 299 34.43 25.96 -40.79
N ALA A 300 34.76 24.83 -41.44
CA ALA A 300 35.01 23.56 -40.75
C ALA A 300 36.28 23.60 -39.91
N TRP A 301 37.36 24.26 -40.38
CA TRP A 301 38.56 24.51 -39.58
C TRP A 301 38.30 25.41 -38.37
N ILE A 302 37.54 26.50 -38.55
CA ILE A 302 37.16 27.40 -37.45
C ILE A 302 36.35 26.63 -36.38
N LEU A 303 35.38 25.79 -36.80
CA LEU A 303 34.60 24.96 -35.89
C LEU A 303 35.46 23.92 -35.16
N PHE A 304 36.41 23.26 -35.84
CA PHE A 304 37.32 22.30 -35.23
C PHE A 304 38.23 22.96 -34.17
N VAL A 305 38.85 24.09 -34.52
CA VAL A 305 39.70 24.86 -33.59
C VAL A 305 38.89 25.37 -32.40
N PHE A 306 37.66 25.85 -32.64
CA PHE A 306 36.75 26.26 -31.58
C PHE A 306 36.47 25.11 -30.61
N LEU A 307 36.01 23.95 -31.09
CA LEU A 307 35.65 22.81 -30.24
C LEU A 307 36.83 22.29 -29.39
N GLU A 308 38.02 22.15 -29.98
CA GLU A 308 39.20 21.65 -29.27
C GLU A 308 39.78 22.69 -28.30
N THR A 309 39.71 23.99 -28.63
CA THR A 309 40.13 25.07 -27.71
C THR A 309 39.12 25.25 -26.57
N TYR A 310 37.82 25.20 -26.85
CA TYR A 310 36.73 25.32 -25.87
C TYR A 310 36.84 24.23 -24.80
N LYS A 311 37.10 22.98 -25.22
CA LYS A 311 37.35 21.85 -24.31
C LYS A 311 38.59 22.05 -23.41
N ARG A 312 39.62 22.78 -23.86
CA ARG A 312 40.85 23.05 -23.10
C ARG A 312 40.75 24.30 -22.21
N MET A 313 39.81 25.19 -22.50
CA MET A 313 39.63 26.46 -21.77
C MET A 313 38.91 26.28 -20.43
N PHE A 314 38.00 25.30 -20.32
CA PHE A 314 37.25 25.01 -19.10
C PHE A 314 37.82 23.78 -18.38
N TRP A 315 38.29 23.97 -17.15
CA TRP A 315 38.95 22.93 -16.35
C TRP A 315 37.99 21.92 -15.69
N SER A 316 36.67 22.13 -15.79
CA SER A 316 35.66 21.17 -15.30
C SER A 316 34.49 21.03 -16.29
N ASP A 317 34.08 19.78 -16.55
CA ASP A 317 32.95 19.43 -17.43
C ASP A 317 31.69 20.24 -17.12
N GLU A 318 31.38 20.43 -15.83
CA GLU A 318 30.17 21.12 -15.37
C GLU A 318 30.15 22.61 -15.77
N SER A 319 31.28 23.30 -15.67
CA SER A 319 31.39 24.72 -16.04
C SER A 319 31.17 24.97 -17.54
N LEU A 320 31.41 23.96 -18.38
CA LEU A 320 31.15 24.00 -19.81
C LEU A 320 29.64 23.98 -20.12
N TYR A 321 28.88 23.13 -19.42
CA TYR A 321 27.50 22.81 -19.78
C TYR A 321 26.47 23.85 -19.33
N PHE A 322 26.76 24.65 -18.30
CA PHE A 322 25.89 25.74 -17.86
C PHE A 322 26.08 27.05 -18.66
N ASN A 323 26.99 27.08 -19.63
CA ASN A 323 27.26 28.28 -20.43
C ASN A 323 26.10 28.59 -21.41
N PRO A 324 25.53 29.82 -21.44
CA PRO A 324 24.42 30.16 -22.34
C PRO A 324 24.78 30.05 -23.84
N VAL A 325 26.05 30.23 -24.20
CA VAL A 325 26.51 30.06 -25.60
C VAL A 325 26.45 28.58 -26.01
N TRP A 326 26.84 27.67 -25.11
CA TRP A 326 26.73 26.23 -25.34
C TRP A 326 25.27 25.81 -25.45
N ASN A 327 24.40 26.28 -24.55
CA ASN A 327 22.97 25.97 -24.59
C ASN A 327 22.26 26.47 -25.87
N SER A 328 22.65 27.62 -26.41
CA SER A 328 22.16 28.09 -27.73
C SER A 328 22.62 27.19 -28.89
N PHE A 329 23.86 26.71 -28.84
CA PHE A 329 24.39 25.75 -29.81
C PHE A 329 23.67 24.39 -29.70
N LEU A 330 23.44 23.90 -28.47
CA LEU A 330 22.67 22.67 -28.20
C LEU A 330 21.25 22.75 -28.77
N ALA A 331 20.52 23.84 -28.50
CA ALA A 331 19.16 24.03 -29.01
C ALA A 331 19.12 24.05 -30.56
N THR A 332 20.12 24.67 -31.18
CA THR A 332 20.28 24.69 -32.66
C THR A 332 20.55 23.28 -33.20
N TRP A 333 21.43 22.52 -32.55
CA TRP A 333 21.74 21.13 -32.91
C TRP A 333 20.54 20.20 -32.73
N GLU A 334 19.82 20.30 -31.61
CA GLU A 334 18.61 19.50 -31.37
C GLU A 334 17.51 19.81 -32.39
N THR A 335 17.33 21.07 -32.78
CA THR A 335 16.39 21.45 -33.85
C THR A 335 16.77 20.86 -35.22
N LEU A 336 18.07 20.66 -35.49
CA LEU A 336 18.57 20.07 -36.74
C LEU A 336 18.53 18.53 -36.75
N VAL A 337 18.74 17.87 -35.61
CA VAL A 337 18.80 16.40 -35.51
C VAL A 337 17.45 15.78 -35.13
N TYR A 338 16.60 16.51 -34.42
CA TYR A 338 15.24 16.10 -34.02
C TYR A 338 14.18 16.96 -34.69
N ASN A 339 14.05 16.81 -36.00
CA ASN A 339 12.83 17.21 -36.68
C ASN A 339 11.72 16.16 -36.42
N PRO A 340 10.50 16.54 -36.00
CA PRO A 340 9.43 15.57 -35.69
C PRO A 340 8.98 14.70 -36.88
N ILE A 341 9.41 15.02 -38.11
CA ILE A 341 9.13 14.25 -39.33
C ILE A 341 10.26 13.24 -39.65
N LEU A 342 11.47 13.41 -39.09
CA LEU A 342 12.66 12.61 -39.39
C LEU A 342 13.43 12.26 -38.12
N ASP A 343 13.07 11.15 -37.47
CA ASP A 343 13.79 10.63 -36.31
C ASP A 343 15.11 9.96 -36.76
N LEU A 344 16.22 10.72 -36.73
CA LEU A 344 17.50 10.29 -37.30
C LEU A 344 18.07 9.01 -36.68
N ASP A 345 17.75 8.67 -35.43
CA ASP A 345 18.16 7.42 -34.78
C ASP A 345 17.68 6.18 -35.56
N ARG A 346 16.53 6.29 -36.23
CA ARG A 346 15.96 5.23 -37.08
C ARG A 346 16.31 5.37 -38.57
N TRP A 347 16.55 6.58 -39.06
CA TRP A 347 16.66 6.87 -40.49
C TRP A 347 18.05 7.29 -41.00
N ALA A 348 19.01 7.66 -40.14
CA ALA A 348 20.32 8.13 -40.58
C ALA A 348 21.11 7.08 -41.40
N ILE A 349 21.06 5.80 -41.00
CA ILE A 349 21.73 4.71 -41.74
C ILE A 349 21.12 4.54 -43.15
N PRO A 350 19.78 4.38 -43.32
CA PRO A 350 19.14 4.41 -44.64
C PRO A 350 19.52 5.63 -45.50
N ILE A 351 19.47 6.85 -44.94
CA ILE A 351 19.76 8.09 -45.67
C ILE A 351 21.22 8.12 -46.14
N CYS A 352 22.18 7.74 -45.30
CA CYS A 352 23.60 7.65 -45.67
C CYS A 352 23.86 6.62 -46.77
N VAL A 353 23.18 5.46 -46.73
CA VAL A 353 23.30 4.43 -47.77
C VAL A 353 22.74 4.93 -49.11
N VAL A 354 21.55 5.56 -49.12
CA VAL A 354 20.96 6.14 -50.34
C VAL A 354 21.86 7.25 -50.91
N ALA A 355 22.38 8.14 -50.06
CA ALA A 355 23.30 9.19 -50.49
C ALA A 355 24.59 8.62 -51.11
N ALA A 356 25.18 7.58 -50.53
CA ALA A 356 26.34 6.89 -51.09
C ALA A 356 26.03 6.27 -52.47
N ILE A 357 24.89 5.60 -52.61
CA ILE A 357 24.43 5.02 -53.89
C ILE A 357 24.26 6.10 -54.95
N VAL A 358 23.67 7.25 -54.62
CA VAL A 358 23.51 8.39 -55.55
C VAL A 358 24.87 8.96 -55.97
N VAL A 359 25.81 9.15 -55.05
CA VAL A 359 27.16 9.68 -55.36
C VAL A 359 27.96 8.71 -56.23
N VAL A 360 27.88 7.40 -55.97
CA VAL A 360 28.51 6.36 -56.81
C VAL A 360 27.91 6.38 -58.22
N ASN A 361 26.58 6.36 -58.36
CA ASN A 361 25.91 6.43 -59.65
C ASN A 361 26.29 7.71 -60.42
N TRP A 362 26.30 8.87 -59.77
CA TRP A 362 26.68 10.14 -60.43
C TRP A 362 28.13 10.15 -60.91
N ARG A 363 29.06 9.53 -60.16
CA ARG A 363 30.45 9.33 -60.59
C ARG A 363 30.56 8.35 -61.76
N CYS A 364 29.81 7.25 -61.76
CA CYS A 364 29.78 6.30 -62.87
C CYS A 364 29.23 6.93 -64.16
N TYR A 365 28.10 7.65 -64.09
CA TYR A 365 27.53 8.38 -65.23
C TYR A 365 28.47 9.47 -65.77
N LYS A 366 29.16 10.23 -64.90
CA LYS A 366 30.19 11.19 -65.34
C LYS A 366 31.37 10.53 -66.03
N ARG A 367 31.77 9.32 -65.58
CA ARG A 367 32.87 8.54 -66.18
C ARG A 367 32.47 7.96 -67.54
N MET A 368 31.23 7.50 -67.71
CA MET A 368 30.71 7.06 -69.02
C MET A 368 30.66 8.20 -70.06
N ARG A 369 30.38 9.45 -69.66
CA ARG A 369 30.48 10.62 -70.57
C ARG A 369 31.91 11.01 -70.96
N HIS A 370 32.95 10.42 -70.34
CA HIS A 370 34.36 10.65 -70.65
C HIS A 370 35.10 9.33 -70.86
N GLY A 371 34.59 8.49 -71.77
CA GLY A 371 35.33 7.34 -72.27
C GLY A 371 36.63 7.76 -73.01
N PRO A 372 37.67 6.92 -73.00
CA PRO A 372 38.93 7.23 -73.69
C PRO A 372 38.73 7.28 -75.21
N ARG A 373 39.42 8.21 -75.89
CA ARG A 373 39.49 8.23 -77.36
C ARG A 373 40.26 7.00 -77.86
N TRP A 374 39.54 5.94 -78.20
CA TRP A 374 40.08 4.83 -78.99
C TRP A 374 40.08 5.23 -80.47
N SER A 375 41.26 5.59 -80.98
CA SER A 375 41.49 5.85 -82.39
C SER A 375 41.54 4.54 -83.18
N LEU A 376 40.40 4.12 -83.75
CA LEU A 376 40.36 3.02 -84.71
C LEU A 376 41.00 3.43 -86.05
N PRO A 377 41.86 2.61 -86.66
CA PRO A 377 42.45 2.91 -87.96
C PRO A 377 41.41 2.75 -89.08
N VAL A 378 41.26 3.77 -89.92
CA VAL A 378 40.35 3.72 -91.07
C VAL A 378 40.98 2.92 -92.20
N TYR A 379 40.43 1.75 -92.51
CA TYR A 379 40.84 0.92 -93.64
C TYR A 379 40.39 1.56 -94.96
N ARG A 380 41.34 2.15 -95.71
CA ARG A 380 41.05 2.98 -96.89
C ARG A 380 40.97 2.12 -98.15
N ASN A 381 39.77 1.61 -98.47
CA ASN A 381 39.56 0.80 -99.67
C ASN A 381 39.52 1.64 -100.97
N HIS A 382 39.94 1.02 -102.08
CA HIS A 382 40.29 1.68 -103.35
C HIS A 382 39.20 1.51 -104.42
N LYS A 383 38.99 2.55 -105.26
CA LYS A 383 38.29 2.66 -106.58
C LYS A 383 37.78 4.09 -106.75
N ASP A 384 37.65 4.73 -107.91
CA ASP A 384 37.94 4.48 -109.34
C ASP A 384 37.93 5.92 -110.00
N ARG A 385 38.46 6.28 -111.18
CA ARG A 385 39.12 5.62 -112.34
C ARG A 385 39.78 6.71 -113.23
N SER A 386 40.74 6.36 -114.11
CA SER A 386 41.22 7.13 -115.31
C SER A 386 41.79 8.55 -115.11
N ASN A 387 42.81 9.02 -115.85
CA ASN A 387 43.50 8.54 -117.06
C ASN A 387 44.98 8.22 -116.82
#